data_AF-A0A7S0FF96-F1
#
_entry.id   AF-A0A7S0FF96-F1
#
_cell.length_a   1.000
_cell.length_b   1.000
_cell.length_c   1.000
_cell.angle_alpha   90.00
_cell.angle_beta   90.00
_cell.angle_gamma   90.00
#
_symmetry.space_group_name_H-M   'P 1'
#
loop_
_entity.id
_entity.type
_entity.pdbx_description
1 polymer ?
#
loop_
_entity_poly.entity_id
_entity_poly.type
_entity_poly.pdbx_seq_one_letter_code
_entity_poly.pdbx_strand_id
1 'polypeptide(L)'
;LNGATLTGYKVYADDGNGGPWSVETVVDTTQRTFTKYGLNPGLPFKFKVQVLSEVGSSDISLPSTFYSAATPDPPTISVPLSSNSEITLAWTAGFDGGAPIMEWLVFGSRDGITWPTVDNPMYIIS
;
A
#
# COMPACT_ATOMS: atom_id res chain seq x y z
N LEU A 1 -11.53 27.65 -16.58
CA LEU A 1 -10.54 28.49 -17.31
C LEU A 1 -11.34 29.44 -18.19
N ASN A 2 -11.53 30.70 -17.77
CA ASN A 2 -12.29 31.70 -18.53
C ASN A 2 -11.47 32.18 -19.75
N GLY A 3 -11.17 31.28 -20.68
CA GLY A 3 -10.35 31.56 -21.87
C GLY A 3 -8.83 31.53 -21.68
N ALA A 4 -8.32 31.41 -20.44
CA ALA A 4 -6.88 31.27 -20.19
C ALA A 4 -6.35 29.88 -20.60
N THR A 5 -5.19 29.84 -21.24
CA THR A 5 -4.52 28.58 -21.61
C THR A 5 -4.08 27.84 -20.35
N LEU A 6 -4.43 26.56 -20.28
CA LEU A 6 -3.89 25.63 -19.30
C LEU A 6 -2.40 25.42 -19.59
N THR A 7 -1.53 25.61 -18.59
CA THR A 7 -0.08 25.46 -18.73
C THR A 7 0.48 24.26 -17.96
N GLY A 8 -0.33 23.65 -17.10
CA GLY A 8 0.05 22.42 -16.40
C GLY A 8 -0.66 22.24 -15.06
N TYR A 9 -0.02 21.46 -14.19
CA TYR A 9 -0.50 21.12 -12.86
C TYR A 9 0.66 21.10 -11.86
N LYS A 10 0.39 21.44 -10.60
CA LYS A 10 1.25 21.11 -9.47
C LYS A 10 0.60 20.02 -8.65
N VAL A 11 1.35 18.95 -8.38
CA VAL A 11 0.94 17.87 -7.49
C VAL A 11 1.76 18.00 -6.21
N TYR A 12 1.05 18.06 -5.09
CA TYR A 12 1.63 18.08 -3.75
C TYR A 12 1.44 16.70 -3.14
N ALA A 13 2.51 16.05 -2.71
CA ALA A 13 2.47 14.75 -2.05
C ALA A 13 3.21 14.82 -0.71
N ASP A 14 2.58 14.37 0.38
CA ASP A 14 3.27 14.20 1.65
C ASP A 14 4.14 12.93 1.66
N ASP A 15 4.86 12.71 2.76
CA ASP A 15 5.74 11.57 3.00
C ASP A 15 5.06 10.43 3.79
N GLY A 16 3.75 10.50 3.99
CA GLY A 16 2.99 9.57 4.82
C GLY A 16 3.17 9.72 6.33
N ASN A 17 4.11 10.59 6.78
CA ASN A 17 4.39 10.85 8.19
C ASN A 17 3.92 12.25 8.63
N GLY A 18 3.21 12.97 7.76
CA GLY A 18 2.81 14.36 8.01
C GLY A 18 3.97 15.35 7.91
N GLY A 19 5.05 14.98 7.22
CA GLY A 19 6.19 15.84 6.93
C GLY A 19 5.90 16.90 5.85
N PRO A 20 6.94 17.57 5.35
CA PRO A 20 6.79 18.60 4.34
C PRO A 20 6.26 18.01 3.02
N TRP A 21 5.43 18.80 2.32
CA TRP A 21 4.90 18.41 1.02
C TRP A 21 6.00 18.48 -0.04
N SER A 22 6.21 17.37 -0.76
CA SER A 22 6.93 17.38 -2.03
C SER A 22 6.04 17.97 -3.13
N VAL A 23 6.63 18.76 -4.03
CA VAL A 23 5.90 19.41 -5.13
C VAL A 23 6.48 18.97 -6.45
N GLU A 24 5.62 18.46 -7.32
CA GLU A 24 5.98 18.10 -8.70
C GLU A 24 5.14 18.94 -9.68
N THR A 25 5.80 19.44 -10.73
CA THR A 25 5.13 20.26 -11.75
C THR A 25 5.02 19.44 -13.04
N VAL A 26 3.78 19.20 -13.45
CA VAL A 26 3.44 18.50 -14.70
C VAL A 26 3.10 19.55 -15.74
N VAL A 27 3.90 19.65 -16.80
CA VAL A 27 3.68 20.60 -17.91
C VAL A 27 2.82 20.01 -19.03
N ASP A 28 2.61 18.70 -19.04
CA ASP A 28 1.67 18.06 -19.95
C ASP A 28 0.23 18.38 -19.53
N THR A 29 -0.41 19.23 -20.33
CA THR A 29 -1.76 19.73 -20.09
C THR A 29 -2.84 18.70 -20.41
N THR A 30 -2.49 17.57 -21.03
CA THR A 30 -3.38 16.44 -21.33
C THR A 30 -3.32 15.35 -20.26
N GLN A 31 -2.24 15.30 -19.47
CA GLN A 31 -2.07 14.34 -18.40
C GLN A 31 -3.12 14.54 -17.29
N ARG A 32 -3.85 13.48 -16.97
CA ARG A 32 -4.86 13.43 -15.89
C ARG A 32 -4.52 12.42 -14.79
N THR A 33 -3.37 11.77 -14.91
CA THR A 33 -2.88 10.75 -14.00
C THR A 33 -1.53 11.16 -13.43
N PHE A 34 -1.22 10.74 -12.21
CA PHE A 34 0.07 10.99 -11.58
C PHE A 34 0.49 9.74 -10.81
N THR A 35 1.74 9.32 -10.99
CA THR A 35 2.29 8.14 -10.32
C THR A 35 3.45 8.57 -9.43
N LYS A 36 3.28 8.42 -8.12
CA LYS A 36 4.36 8.62 -7.15
C LYS A 36 5.10 7.31 -6.93
N TYR A 37 6.43 7.35 -7.05
CA TYR A 37 7.30 6.21 -6.78
C TYR A 37 8.00 6.35 -5.43
N GLY A 38 8.54 5.25 -4.92
CA GLY A 38 9.33 5.24 -3.68
C GLY A 38 8.51 5.50 -2.42
N LEU A 39 7.25 5.09 -2.40
CA LEU A 39 6.38 5.19 -1.22
C LEU A 39 6.73 4.08 -0.22
N ASN A 40 6.76 4.42 1.06
CA ASN A 40 6.90 3.45 2.14
C ASN A 40 5.54 2.76 2.38
N PRO A 41 5.44 1.43 2.31
CA PRO A 41 4.18 0.72 2.52
C PRO A 41 3.53 0.98 3.89
N GLY A 42 2.19 0.99 3.90
CA GLY A 42 1.32 1.21 5.05
C GLY A 42 1.40 2.55 5.75
N LEU A 43 1.99 3.55 5.10
CA LEU A 43 1.81 4.94 5.51
C LEU A 43 0.61 5.59 4.79
N PRO A 44 -0.13 6.49 5.47
CA PRO A 44 -1.21 7.27 4.88
C PRO A 44 -0.65 8.45 4.08
N PHE A 45 -0.46 8.28 2.78
CA PHE A 45 -0.03 9.37 1.90
C PHE A 45 -1.19 10.30 1.55
N LYS A 46 -0.94 11.61 1.58
CA LYS A 46 -1.90 12.61 1.14
C LYS A 46 -1.44 13.30 -0.13
N PHE A 47 -2.40 13.57 -1.01
CA PHE A 47 -2.15 14.26 -2.27
C PHE A 47 -3.08 15.46 -2.43
N LYS A 48 -2.55 16.55 -2.98
CA LYS A 48 -3.32 17.72 -3.44
C LYS A 48 -2.90 18.08 -4.86
N VAL A 49 -3.79 18.70 -5.61
CA VAL A 49 -3.50 19.16 -6.97
C VAL A 49 -3.90 20.62 -7.12
N GLN A 50 -3.12 21.37 -7.88
CA GLN A 50 -3.39 22.75 -8.26
C GLN A 50 -3.20 22.91 -9.77
N VAL A 51 -4.09 23.65 -10.42
CA VAL A 51 -4.01 23.91 -11.85
C VAL A 51 -3.11 25.11 -12.11
N LEU A 52 -2.27 25.03 -13.15
CA LEU A 52 -1.47 26.15 -13.65
C LEU A 52 -2.06 26.66 -14.97
N SER A 53 -2.15 27.97 -15.09
CA SER A 53 -2.56 28.65 -16.32
C SER A 53 -1.67 29.87 -16.59
N GLU A 54 -1.78 30.46 -17.77
CA GLU A 54 -1.03 31.67 -18.14
C GLU A 54 -1.26 32.85 -17.17
N VAL A 55 -2.44 32.91 -16.55
CA VAL A 55 -2.82 33.98 -15.62
C VAL A 55 -2.42 33.69 -14.16
N GLY A 56 -1.87 32.50 -13.88
CA GLY A 56 -1.48 32.06 -12.55
C GLY A 56 -2.03 30.69 -12.17
N SER A 57 -1.91 30.36 -10.88
CA SER A 57 -2.34 29.08 -10.31
C SER A 57 -3.75 29.17 -9.72
N SER A 58 -4.52 28.08 -9.79
CA SER A 58 -5.82 27.97 -9.10
C SER A 58 -5.65 27.87 -7.58
N ASP A 59 -6.76 27.78 -6.84
CA ASP A 59 -6.72 27.24 -5.48
C ASP A 59 -6.25 25.78 -5.48
N ILE A 60 -5.65 25.35 -4.36
CA ILE A 60 -5.22 23.97 -4.14
C ILE A 60 -6.44 23.13 -3.78
N SER A 61 -6.53 21.91 -4.31
CA SER A 61 -7.60 20.96 -3.95
C SER A 61 -7.59 20.60 -2.46
N LEU A 62 -8.71 20.04 -1.98
CA LEU A 62 -8.71 19.31 -0.72
C LEU A 62 -7.74 18.12 -0.80
N PRO A 63 -7.06 17.76 0.31
CA PRO A 63 -6.20 16.59 0.34
C PRO A 63 -7.02 15.30 0.28
N SER A 64 -6.58 14.38 -0.57
CA SER A 64 -7.08 13.00 -0.58
C SER A 64 -6.04 12.08 0.05
N THR A 65 -6.47 11.21 0.97
CA THR A 65 -5.61 10.25 1.68
C THR A 65 -5.67 8.89 0.99
N PHE A 66 -4.51 8.28 0.74
CA PHE A 66 -4.35 6.95 0.15
C PHE A 66 -3.34 6.16 0.95
N TYR A 67 -3.52 4.84 1.03
CA TYR A 67 -2.57 3.93 1.65
C TYR A 67 -1.81 3.20 0.55
N SER A 68 -0.48 3.23 0.60
CA SER A 68 0.33 2.30 -0.18
C SER A 68 0.25 0.93 0.49
N ALA A 69 -0.07 -0.10 -0.28
CA ALA A 69 -0.05 -1.48 0.20
C ALA A 69 1.19 -2.20 -0.31
N ALA A 70 1.79 -3.05 0.51
CA ALA A 70 2.77 -4.04 0.14
C ALA A 70 2.30 -5.44 0.55
N THR A 71 3.07 -6.46 0.15
CA THR A 71 2.91 -7.80 0.69
C THR A 71 3.09 -7.77 2.21
N PRO A 72 2.19 -8.38 2.99
CA PRO A 72 2.37 -8.51 4.43
C PRO A 72 3.68 -9.20 4.79
N ASP A 73 4.23 -8.85 5.94
CA ASP A 73 5.37 -9.56 6.51
C ASP A 73 4.97 -10.99 6.91
N PRO A 74 5.90 -11.96 6.86
CA PRO A 74 5.64 -13.32 7.32
C PRO A 74 5.17 -13.34 8.79
N PRO A 75 4.17 -14.17 9.14
CA PRO A 75 3.80 -14.35 10.53
C PRO A 75 4.89 -15.08 11.32
N THR A 76 4.93 -14.83 12.63
CA THR A 76 5.75 -15.62 13.55
C THR A 76 4.93 -16.80 14.06
N ILE A 77 5.43 -18.02 13.87
CA ILE A 77 4.76 -19.28 14.26
C ILE A 77 5.30 -19.77 15.61
N SER A 78 4.41 -20.34 16.42
CA SER A 78 4.71 -21.04 17.65
C SER A 78 3.86 -22.31 17.80
N VAL A 79 4.35 -23.27 18.58
CA VAL A 79 3.67 -24.54 18.87
C VAL A 79 3.40 -24.61 20.37
N PRO A 80 2.31 -24.01 20.87
CA PRO A 80 2.04 -23.99 22.30
C PRO A 80 1.73 -25.38 22.88
N LEU A 81 1.18 -26.30 22.08
CA LEU A 81 0.82 -27.65 22.52
C LEU A 81 1.17 -28.66 21.44
N SER A 82 1.78 -29.76 21.88
CA SER A 82 2.04 -30.93 21.05
C SER A 82 1.83 -32.20 21.87
N SER A 83 1.09 -33.15 21.33
CA SER A 83 0.86 -34.47 21.89
C SER A 83 1.28 -35.55 20.89
N ASN A 84 1.01 -36.81 21.21
CA ASN A 84 1.25 -37.94 20.32
C ASN A 84 0.30 -37.99 19.11
N SER A 85 -0.84 -37.30 19.15
CA SER A 85 -1.83 -37.29 18.06
C SER A 85 -2.19 -35.92 17.52
N GLU A 86 -1.80 -34.83 18.19
CA GLU A 86 -2.24 -33.47 17.86
C GLU A 86 -1.13 -32.44 18.05
N ILE A 87 -1.16 -31.41 17.22
CA ILE A 87 -0.30 -30.24 17.32
C ILE A 87 -1.21 -29.01 17.22
N THR A 88 -1.12 -28.12 18.20
CA THR A 88 -1.75 -26.81 18.13
C THR A 88 -0.74 -25.80 17.62
N LEU A 89 -1.06 -25.17 16.49
CA LEU A 89 -0.30 -24.07 15.93
C LEU A 89 -0.91 -22.74 16.37
N ALA A 90 -0.07 -21.80 16.75
CA ALA A 90 -0.46 -20.41 16.97
C ALA A 90 0.52 -19.50 16.22
N TRP A 91 0.04 -18.37 15.72
CA TRP A 91 0.88 -17.38 15.08
C TRP A 91 0.46 -15.97 15.43
N THR A 92 1.40 -15.05 15.27
CA THR A 92 1.16 -13.61 15.37
C THR A 92 1.45 -12.98 14.01
N ALA A 93 0.55 -12.11 13.56
CA ALA A 93 0.72 -11.35 12.33
C ALA A 93 1.97 -10.46 12.40
N GLY A 94 2.70 -10.38 11.29
CA GLY A 94 3.67 -9.31 11.07
C GLY A 94 2.97 -8.00 10.69
N PHE A 95 3.72 -7.06 10.11
CA PHE A 95 3.12 -5.88 9.49
C PHE A 95 2.22 -6.30 8.31
N ASP A 96 1.04 -5.72 8.22
CA ASP A 96 0.03 -6.06 7.19
C ASP A 96 0.34 -5.44 5.81
N GLY A 97 1.45 -4.69 5.70
CA GLY A 97 1.85 -4.01 4.48
C GLY A 97 1.01 -2.78 4.16
N GLY A 98 0.08 -2.36 5.03
CA GLY A 98 -0.81 -1.22 4.79
C GLY A 98 -2.20 -1.55 4.28
N ALA A 99 -2.56 -2.84 4.24
CA ALA A 99 -3.90 -3.30 3.88
C ALA A 99 -4.33 -4.45 4.79
N PRO A 100 -5.64 -4.63 5.04
CA PRO A 100 -6.12 -5.71 5.88
C PRO A 100 -5.69 -7.10 5.37
N ILE A 101 -5.22 -7.95 6.27
CA ILE A 101 -4.99 -9.37 5.98
C ILE A 101 -6.34 -10.05 5.79
N MET A 102 -6.52 -10.69 4.64
CA MET A 102 -7.81 -11.30 4.25
C MET A 102 -7.86 -12.80 4.57
N GLU A 103 -6.72 -13.50 4.52
CA GLU A 103 -6.65 -14.93 4.76
C GLU A 103 -5.25 -15.36 5.23
N TRP A 104 -5.19 -16.53 5.86
CA TRP A 104 -3.97 -17.23 6.26
C TRP A 104 -3.93 -18.58 5.57
N LEU A 105 -2.84 -18.85 4.86
CA LEU A 105 -2.59 -20.14 4.22
C LEU A 105 -1.61 -20.93 5.09
N VAL A 106 -2.01 -22.12 5.53
CA VAL A 106 -1.18 -23.00 6.36
C VAL A 106 -0.65 -24.15 5.52
N PHE A 107 0.68 -24.24 5.46
CA PHE A 107 1.41 -25.30 4.78
C PHE A 107 2.12 -26.18 5.79
N GLY A 108 2.25 -27.47 5.48
CA GLY A 108 2.97 -28.40 6.32
C GLY A 108 3.54 -29.52 5.49
N SER A 109 4.65 -30.06 5.97
CA SER A 109 5.42 -31.09 5.29
C SER A 109 5.89 -32.12 6.30
N ARG A 110 5.87 -33.40 5.89
CA ARG A 110 6.39 -34.51 6.71
C ARG A 110 7.89 -34.71 6.56
N ASP A 111 8.44 -34.36 5.39
CA ASP A 111 9.85 -34.53 5.06
C ASP A 111 10.63 -33.20 5.12
N GLY A 112 9.93 -32.07 5.25
CA GLY A 112 10.51 -30.73 5.23
C GLY A 112 10.98 -30.28 3.84
N ILE A 113 10.78 -31.10 2.82
CA ILE A 113 11.29 -30.91 1.46
C ILE A 113 10.13 -30.67 0.49
N THR A 114 9.08 -31.48 0.61
CA THR A 114 7.90 -31.42 -0.24
C THR A 114 6.83 -30.60 0.46
N TRP A 115 6.41 -29.50 -0.18
CA TRP A 115 5.42 -28.57 0.38
C TRP A 115 4.22 -28.42 -0.55
N PRO A 116 3.00 -28.21 0.00
CA PRO A 116 1.84 -27.81 -0.79
C PRO A 116 2.04 -26.41 -1.41
N THR A 117 1.33 -26.12 -2.49
CA THR A 117 1.40 -24.83 -3.20
C THR A 117 0.35 -23.86 -2.69
N VAL A 118 0.52 -22.57 -2.98
CA VAL A 118 -0.42 -21.50 -2.63
C VAL A 118 -1.84 -21.80 -3.12
N ASP A 119 -1.98 -22.44 -4.29
CA ASP A 119 -3.28 -22.83 -4.85
C ASP A 119 -3.94 -24.03 -4.15
N ASN A 120 -3.18 -24.78 -3.34
CA ASN A 120 -3.66 -25.96 -2.62
C ASN A 120 -2.96 -26.10 -1.25
N PRO A 121 -3.25 -25.18 -0.31
CA PRO A 121 -2.71 -25.23 1.05
C PRO A 121 -3.35 -26.37 1.84
N MET A 122 -2.78 -26.72 3.01
CA MET A 122 -3.44 -27.70 3.89
C MET A 122 -4.66 -27.09 4.59
N TYR A 123 -4.58 -25.81 4.96
CA TYR A 123 -5.68 -25.08 5.57
C TYR A 123 -5.72 -23.63 5.08
N ILE A 124 -6.92 -23.08 4.99
CA ILE A 124 -7.21 -21.66 4.76
C ILE A 124 -8.02 -21.16 5.94
N ILE A 125 -7.60 -20.03 6.51
CA ILE A 125 -8.27 -19.40 7.66
C ILE A 125 -8.55 -17.95 7.30
N SER A 126 -9.82 -17.54 7.37
CA SER A 126 -10.31 -16.18 7.08
C SER A 126 -10.78 -15.49 8.34
#